data_AF-A0A4Y2ALH2-F1
#
_entry.id   AF-A0A4Y2ALH2-F1
#
_cell.length_a   1.000
_cell.length_b   1.000
_cell.length_c   1.000
_cell.angle_alpha   90.00
_cell.angle_beta   90.00
_cell.angle_gamma   90.00
#
_symmetry.space_group_name_H-M   'P 1'
#
loop_
_entity.id
_entity.type
_entity.pdbx_description
1 polymer ?
#
loop_
_entity_poly.entity_id
_entity_poly.type
_entity_poly.pdbx_seq_one_letter_code
_entity_poly.pdbx_strand_id
1 'polypeptide(L)' 'MAFDGINFKGQSLKIRRPHDYQPVPGMSEIPNSAVPGVFSTVVQDSPNKVFIGGLPNFLNEDQ' A
#
# COMPACT_ATOMS: atom_id res chain seq x y z
N MET A 1 3.60 6.13 -2.78
CA MET A 1 4.62 6.14 -1.70
C MET A 1 5.41 4.85 -1.80
N ALA A 2 6.72 4.89 -2.02
CA ALA A 2 7.48 3.70 -2.45
C ALA A 2 7.56 2.55 -1.41
N PHE A 3 7.37 2.86 -0.12
CA PHE A 3 7.45 1.90 0.98
C PHE A 3 6.10 1.59 1.63
N ASP A 4 4.98 2.03 1.03
CA ASP A 4 3.67 1.59 1.49
C ASP A 4 3.53 0.07 1.29
N GLY A 5 3.21 -0.67 2.35
CA GLY A 5 3.14 -2.12 2.36
C GLY A 5 4.46 -2.84 2.63
N ILE A 6 5.53 -2.13 2.98
CA ILE A 6 6.78 -2.79 3.40
C ILE A 6 6.56 -3.56 4.72
N ASN A 7 7.09 -4.77 4.79
CA ASN A 7 7.13 -5.54 6.03
C ASN A 7 8.21 -4.98 6.97
N PHE A 8 7.80 -4.61 8.18
CA PHE A 8 8.71 -4.22 9.24
C PHE A 8 8.35 -4.96 10.53
N LYS A 9 9.24 -5.86 10.97
CA LYS A 9 9.03 -6.73 12.15
C LYS A 9 7.75 -7.59 12.08
N GLY A 10 7.39 -8.08 10.90
CA GLY A 10 6.21 -8.93 10.70
C GLY A 10 4.88 -8.15 10.64
N GLN A 11 4.94 -6.83 10.39
CA GLN A 11 3.77 -5.98 10.18
C GLN A 11 3.94 -5.18 8.89
N SER A 12 2.89 -5.09 8.06
CA SER A 12 2.93 -4.27 6.86
C SER A 12 2.60 -2.83 7.22
N LEU A 13 3.50 -1.92 6.85
CA LEU A 13 3.34 -0.50 7.19
C LEU A 13 2.40 0.19 6.19
N LYS A 14 1.39 0.90 6.71
CA LYS A 14 0.50 1.76 5.90
C LYS A 14 1.05 3.18 5.86
N ILE A 15 1.68 3.55 4.74
CA ILE A 15 2.31 4.87 4.59
C ILE A 15 1.42 5.77 3.75
N ARG A 16 0.97 6.88 4.34
CA ARG A 16 0.14 7.90 3.69
C ARG A 16 0.73 9.29 3.91
N ARG A 17 0.39 10.21 3.03
CA ARG A 17 0.67 11.64 3.28
C ARG A 17 -0.29 12.12 4.37
N PRO A 18 0.11 13.12 5.17
CA PRO A 18 -0.83 13.86 6.01
C PRO A 18 -2.01 14.40 5.19
N HIS A 19 -3.17 14.58 5.83
CA HIS A 19 -4.39 15.01 5.16
C HIS A 19 -4.28 16.43 4.57
N ASP A 20 -3.41 17.24 5.14
CA ASP A 20 -3.08 18.62 4.76
C ASP A 20 -1.89 18.72 3.79
N TYR A 21 -1.37 17.59 3.31
CA TYR A 21 -0.26 17.61 2.36
C TYR A 21 -0.66 18.27 1.03
N GLN A 22 0.01 19.36 0.69
CA GLN A 22 -0.10 19.98 -0.63
C GLN A 22 1.06 19.53 -1.54
N PRO A 23 0.77 18.96 -2.72
CA PRO A 23 1.81 18.60 -3.68
C PRO A 23 2.47 19.86 -4.24
N VAL A 24 3.78 19.80 -4.46
CA VAL A 24 4.49 20.90 -5.14
C VAL A 24 4.14 20.85 -6.64
N PRO A 25 3.80 22.00 -7.26
CA PRO A 25 3.43 22.03 -8.68
C PRO A 25 4.54 21.47 -9.56
N GLY A 26 4.18 20.56 -10.48
CA GLY A 26 5.10 19.98 -11.47
C GLY A 26 5.87 18.73 -11.03
N MET A 27 5.66 18.22 -9.81
CA MET A 27 6.25 16.95 -9.36
C MET A 27 5.23 15.82 -9.49
N SER A 28 5.60 14.72 -10.16
CA SER A 28 4.72 13.54 -10.27
C SER A 28 4.46 12.92 -8.90
N GLU A 29 3.18 12.75 -8.57
CA GLU A 29 2.72 12.25 -7.25
C GLU A 29 2.97 10.75 -7.04
N ILE A 30 3.16 10.02 -8.13
CA ILE A 30 3.41 8.59 -8.14
C ILE A 30 4.93 8.40 -8.00
N PRO A 31 5.41 7.63 -7.00
CA PRO A 31 6.81 7.25 -6.97
C PRO A 31 7.11 6.44 -8.24
N ASN A 32 8.03 6.93 -9.06
CA ASN A 32 8.43 6.29 -10.33
C ASN A 32 9.18 4.95 -10.15
N SER A 33 9.30 4.45 -8.92
CA SER A 33 10.04 3.25 -8.58
C SER A 33 9.12 2.28 -7.87
N ALA A 34 8.63 1.28 -8.63
CA ALA A 34 8.10 0.07 -8.04
C ALA A 34 9.27 -0.67 -7.38
N VAL A 35 9.24 -0.83 -6.06
CA VAL A 35 10.24 -1.60 -5.33
C VAL A 35 9.90 -3.09 -5.53
N PRO A 36 10.79 -3.91 -6.11
CA PRO A 36 10.53 -5.33 -6.27
C PRO A 36 10.19 -5.99 -4.94
N GLY A 37 9.11 -6.77 -4.90
CA GLY A 37 8.64 -7.46 -3.70
C GLY A 37 7.82 -6.61 -2.73
N VAL A 38 7.50 -5.35 -3.05
CA VAL A 38 6.61 -4.51 -2.24
C VAL A 38 5.28 -4.33 -2.98
N PHE A 39 4.19 -4.68 -2.31
CA PHE A 39 2.83 -4.50 -2.82
C PHE A 39 2.15 -3.35 -2.08
N SER A 40 1.46 -2.46 -2.81
CA SER A 40 0.72 -1.37 -2.16
C SER A 40 -0.48 -1.90 -1.39
N THR A 41 -0.73 -1.31 -0.23
CA THR A 41 -1.93 -1.60 0.58
C THR A 41 -3.17 -0.86 0.07
N VAL A 42 -3.02 -0.01 -0.95
CA VAL A 42 -4.13 0.72 -1.58
C VAL A 42 -4.65 -0.10 -2.76
N VAL A 43 -5.87 -0.62 -2.65
CA VAL A 43 -6.57 -1.32 -3.74
C VAL A 43 -7.63 -0.40 -4.33
N GLN A 44 -7.31 0.20 -5.49
CA GLN A 44 -8.23 1.03 -6.27
C GLN A 44 -9.43 0.20 -6.77
N ASP A 45 -10.59 0.83 -6.92
CA ASP A 45 -11.74 0.16 -7.55
C ASP A 45 -11.45 -0.11 -9.03
N SER A 46 -11.67 -1.36 -9.45
CA SER A 46 -11.53 -1.79 -10.84
C SER A 46 -12.42 -3.01 -11.10
N PRO A 47 -12.72 -3.35 -12.37
CA PRO A 47 -13.45 -4.56 -12.71
C PRO A 47 -12.80 -5.86 -12.20
N ASN A 48 -11.50 -5.84 -11.88
CA ASN A 48 -10.74 -6.99 -11.41
C ASN A 48 -10.47 -6.96 -9.90
N LYS A 49 -11.05 -6.00 -9.15
CA LYS A 49 -10.92 -5.94 -7.69
C LYS A 49 -11.60 -7.14 -7.05
N VAL A 50 -10.88 -7.84 -6.17
CA VAL A 50 -11.34 -9.05 -5.49
C VAL A 50 -11.65 -8.77 -4.03
N PHE A 51 -12.74 -9.36 -3.54
CA PHE A 51 -13.05 -9.43 -2.10
C PHE A 51 -12.69 -10.82 -1.57
N ILE A 52 -11.98 -10.86 -0.44
CA ILE A 52 -11.61 -12.09 0.26
C ILE A 52 -12.11 -11.96 1.70
N GLY A 53 -12.96 -12.90 2.14
CA GLY A 53 -13.50 -12.95 3.48
C GLY A 53 -13.29 -14.31 4.14
N GLY A 54 -13.53 -14.41 5.45
CA GLY A 54 -13.39 -15.68 6.18
C GLY A 54 -11.96 -16.13 6.44
N LEU A 55 -10.99 -15.21 6.40
CA LEU A 55 -9.60 -15.52 6.75
C LEU A 55 -9.50 -15.95 8.23
N PRO A 56 -8.78 -17.04 8.55
CA PRO A 56 -8.52 -17.42 9.93
C PRO A 56 -7.82 -16.30 10.72
N ASN A 57 -8.24 -16.05 11.96
CA ASN A 57 -7.73 -14.95 12.79
C ASN A 57 -6.24 -15.05 13.18
N PHE A 58 -5.60 -16.19 12.93
CA PHE A 58 -4.19 -16.40 13.22
C PHE A 58 -3.26 -16.08 12.04
N LEU A 59 -3.82 -15.72 10.87
CA LEU A 59 -3.04 -15.26 9.73
C LEU A 59 -2.60 -13.80 9.94
N ASN A 60 -1.39 -13.50 9.50
CA ASN A 60 -0.88 -12.14 9.39
C ASN A 60 -0.85 -11.71 7.92
N GLU A 61 -0.43 -10.48 7.63
CA GLU A 61 -0.47 -9.91 6.27
C GLU A 61 0.48 -10.60 5.27
N ASP A 62 1.49 -11.34 5.73
CA ASP A 62 2.39 -12.12 4.86
C ASP A 62 1.79 -13.48 4.42
N GLN A 63 0.66 -13.91 5.02
CA GLN A 63 0.03 -15.22 4.83
C GLN A 63 -1.34 -15.13 4.16
#